data_AF-A0A662H1P5-F1
#
_entry.id   AF-A0A662H1P5-F1
#
_cell.length_a   1.000
_cell.length_b   1.000
_cell.length_c   1.000
_cell.angle_alpha   90.00
_cell.angle_beta   90.00
_cell.angle_gamma   90.00
#
_symmetry.space_group_name_H-M   'P 1'
#
loop_
_entity.id
_entity.type
_entity.pdbx_description
1 polymer ?
#
loop_
_entity_poly.entity_id
_entity_poly.type
_entity_poly.pdbx_seq_one_letter_code
_entity_poly.pdbx_strand_id
1 'polypeptide(L)'
;MGGILSRWSIRLKNGAIDCLYRDQVVLEGLRLEGATRDLNVKFSLEPFGEPYEVSTSAGTWRVHILQLKPIGEGPTDVLLEVHCGSKRIALRLYPRKPFTFRIRGNAYWGKEPYLCRIEPRRHENVIQAALGPADSLLCDSIFDKWNDRVLRLSSWGSLRIRPAADGRSFRVKAEISTQFGVIPDILAGEVIEHYIAEHLSMPHYKPYDLNNHPHPPAGWCSWYYYGKEITEKDVVANTDWIAENLKPFGLEYVQVDDGYQGETWLDWNERF
;
A
#
# COMPACT_ATOMS: atom_id res chain seq x y z
N MET A 1 29.78 2.82 -12.10
CA MET A 1 28.50 2.78 -12.85
C MET A 1 27.56 3.76 -12.18
N GLY A 2 27.22 4.86 -12.86
CA GLY A 2 26.36 5.90 -12.29
C GLY A 2 24.98 5.31 -11.98
N GLY A 3 24.69 5.12 -10.69
CA GLY A 3 23.37 4.70 -10.26
C GLY A 3 22.37 5.73 -10.74
N ILE A 4 21.36 5.29 -11.50
CA ILE A 4 20.19 6.11 -11.79
C ILE A 4 19.64 6.50 -10.42
N LEU A 5 19.79 7.77 -10.05
CA LEU A 5 19.25 8.31 -8.81
C LEU A 5 17.75 8.01 -8.82
N SER A 6 17.31 7.13 -7.92
CA SER A 6 15.89 6.85 -7.70
C SER A 6 15.21 8.18 -7.42
N ARG A 7 14.40 8.65 -8.37
CA ARG A 7 13.72 9.94 -8.30
C ARG A 7 12.32 9.80 -8.85
N TRP A 8 11.43 10.58 -8.26
CA TRP A 8 10.13 10.85 -8.85
C TRP A 8 10.28 11.73 -10.09
N SER A 9 9.40 11.52 -11.06
CA SER A 9 9.21 12.39 -12.22
C SER A 9 7.73 12.39 -12.62
N ILE A 10 7.37 13.28 -13.54
CA ILE A 10 6.00 13.33 -14.08
C ILE A 10 5.99 13.32 -15.60
N ARG A 11 4.87 12.86 -16.14
CA ARG A 11 4.49 13.00 -17.54
C ARG A 11 3.09 13.56 -17.63
N LEU A 12 2.87 14.51 -18.54
CA LEU A 12 1.54 15.00 -18.86
C LEU A 12 0.97 14.24 -20.05
N LYS A 13 -0.29 13.80 -19.93
CA LYS A 13 -1.00 13.09 -21.01
C LYS A 13 -2.48 13.42 -20.95
N ASN A 14 -3.02 13.98 -22.03
CA ASN A 14 -4.46 14.26 -22.17
C ASN A 14 -5.06 15.04 -20.97
N GLY A 15 -4.36 16.10 -20.53
CA GLY A 15 -4.76 16.95 -19.42
C GLY A 15 -4.67 16.31 -18.03
N ALA A 16 -4.00 15.16 -17.90
CA ALA A 16 -3.77 14.45 -16.65
C ALA A 16 -2.26 14.29 -16.37
N ILE A 17 -1.90 13.97 -15.13
CA ILE A 17 -0.52 13.66 -14.72
C ILE A 17 -0.36 12.15 -14.51
N ASP A 18 0.70 11.59 -15.08
CA ASP A 18 1.28 10.33 -14.63
C ASP A 18 2.50 10.66 -13.74
N CYS A 19 2.57 10.09 -12.54
CA CYS A 19 3.73 10.17 -11.65
C CYS A 19 4.53 8.87 -11.75
N LEU A 20 5.83 8.99 -11.99
CA LEU A 20 6.72 7.87 -12.17
C LEU A 20 7.77 7.82 -11.06
N TYR A 21 8.15 6.61 -10.66
CA TYR A 21 9.26 6.36 -9.74
C TYR A 21 10.20 5.35 -10.39
N ARG A 22 11.49 5.70 -10.54
CA ARG A 22 12.47 4.88 -11.29
C ARG A 22 11.95 4.49 -12.69
N ASP A 23 11.37 5.48 -13.38
CA ASP A 23 10.77 5.35 -14.73
C ASP A 23 9.57 4.39 -14.84
N GLN A 24 9.06 3.86 -13.73
CA GLN A 24 7.83 3.07 -13.68
C GLN A 24 6.66 3.97 -13.30
N VAL A 25 5.53 3.84 -14.00
CA VAL A 25 4.30 4.56 -13.65
C VAL A 25 3.77 4.04 -12.32
N VAL A 26 3.66 4.91 -11.33
CA VAL A 26 3.15 4.60 -10.00
C VAL A 26 1.76 5.16 -9.79
N LEU A 27 1.53 6.41 -10.21
CA LEU A 27 0.21 7.02 -10.24
C LEU A 27 -0.11 7.37 -11.68
N GLU A 28 -1.19 6.81 -12.23
CA GLU A 28 -1.58 6.99 -13.62
C GLU A 28 -2.84 7.83 -13.73
N GLY A 29 -2.84 8.74 -14.70
CA GLY A 29 -4.02 9.46 -15.13
C GLY A 29 -4.64 10.30 -14.03
N LEU A 30 -3.83 10.93 -13.17
CA LEU A 30 -4.30 11.82 -12.13
C LEU A 30 -5.02 13.02 -12.77
N ARG A 31 -6.35 13.06 -12.62
CA ARG A 31 -7.23 14.11 -13.11
C ARG A 31 -7.73 14.97 -11.98
N LEU A 32 -7.78 16.27 -12.22
CA LEU A 32 -8.29 17.24 -11.27
C LEU A 32 -9.69 17.71 -11.66
N GLU A 33 -10.56 17.73 -10.67
CA GLU A 33 -11.88 18.35 -10.72
C GLU A 33 -11.94 19.37 -9.59
N GLY A 34 -12.85 20.33 -9.68
CA GLY A 34 -13.21 21.09 -8.51
C GLY A 34 -14.65 21.55 -8.52
N ALA A 35 -15.08 22.02 -7.36
CA ALA A 35 -16.47 22.35 -7.10
C ALA A 35 -16.62 23.51 -6.11
N THR A 36 -17.65 24.31 -6.35
CA THR A 36 -18.29 25.20 -5.37
C THR A 36 -19.74 24.76 -5.19
N ARG A 37 -20.53 25.56 -4.47
CA ARG A 37 -21.97 25.31 -4.29
C ARG A 37 -22.73 25.23 -5.63
N ASP A 38 -22.33 26.05 -6.60
CA ASP A 38 -23.10 26.28 -7.83
C ASP A 38 -22.34 25.86 -9.11
N LEU A 39 -21.10 25.40 -8.99
CA LEU A 39 -20.25 25.03 -10.13
C LEU A 39 -19.53 23.71 -9.88
N ASN A 40 -19.50 22.84 -10.90
CA ASN A 40 -18.58 21.71 -11.00
C ASN A 40 -17.75 21.87 -12.26
N VAL A 41 -16.43 21.79 -12.12
CA VAL A 41 -15.49 22.02 -13.22
C VAL A 41 -14.47 20.88 -13.29
N LYS A 42 -14.15 20.49 -14.51
CA LYS A 42 -13.00 19.61 -14.80
C LYS A 42 -11.85 20.47 -15.27
N PHE A 43 -10.63 20.14 -14.86
CA PHE A 43 -9.44 20.84 -15.29
C PHE A 43 -8.60 19.98 -16.23
N SER A 44 -8.10 20.60 -17.29
CA SER A 44 -6.95 20.12 -18.04
C SER A 44 -5.69 20.70 -17.44
N LEU A 45 -4.71 19.86 -17.13
CA LEU A 45 -3.42 20.28 -16.60
C LEU A 45 -2.47 20.60 -17.75
N GLU A 46 -2.00 21.85 -17.81
CA GLU A 46 -1.10 22.35 -18.86
C GLU A 46 0.20 22.89 -18.23
N PRO A 47 1.38 22.72 -18.86
CA PRO A 47 2.62 23.35 -18.39
C PRO A 47 2.50 24.87 -18.28
N PHE A 48 3.08 25.45 -17.23
CA PHE A 48 3.11 26.89 -17.02
C PHE A 48 4.52 27.37 -16.66
N GLY A 49 5.34 27.59 -17.69
CA GLY A 49 6.76 27.93 -17.54
C GLY A 49 7.67 26.70 -17.47
N GLU A 50 8.97 26.96 -17.36
CA GLU A 50 9.99 25.90 -17.32
C GLU A 50 10.12 25.28 -15.91
N PRO A 51 10.29 23.95 -15.81
CA PRO A 51 10.61 23.31 -14.54
C PRO A 51 11.93 23.83 -13.96
N TYR A 52 11.99 23.96 -12.64
CA TYR A 52 13.18 24.45 -11.93
C TYR A 52 13.62 23.49 -10.82
N GLU A 53 14.84 23.66 -10.32
CA GLU A 53 15.39 22.84 -9.24
C GLU A 53 15.45 23.61 -7.92
N VAL A 54 15.17 22.91 -6.82
CA VAL A 54 15.23 23.44 -5.46
C VAL A 54 16.08 22.51 -4.60
N SER A 55 17.11 23.06 -3.96
CA SER A 55 17.94 22.32 -3.00
C SER A 55 17.22 22.23 -1.65
N THR A 56 17.10 21.01 -1.12
CA THR A 56 16.53 20.73 0.20
C THR A 56 17.51 19.92 1.04
N SER A 57 17.27 19.81 2.35
CA SER A 57 18.04 18.90 3.22
C SER A 57 17.92 17.42 2.80
N ALA A 58 16.84 17.05 2.09
CA ALA A 58 16.60 15.72 1.55
C ALA A 58 17.12 15.54 0.11
N GLY A 59 17.91 16.49 -0.41
CA GLY A 59 18.45 16.50 -1.77
C GLY A 59 17.73 17.47 -2.72
N THR A 60 18.03 17.39 -4.01
CA THR A 60 17.49 18.30 -5.03
C THR A 60 16.12 17.86 -5.53
N TRP A 61 15.14 18.76 -5.45
CA TRP A 61 13.78 18.55 -5.96
C TRP A 61 13.63 19.24 -7.31
N ARG A 62 12.93 18.60 -8.26
CA ARG A 62 12.57 19.19 -9.54
C ARG A 62 11.10 19.57 -9.46
N VAL A 63 10.82 20.84 -9.66
CA VAL A 63 9.48 21.40 -9.50
C VAL A 63 8.91 21.71 -10.87
N HIS A 64 7.76 21.13 -11.18
CA HIS A 64 6.98 21.42 -12.38
C HIS A 64 5.83 22.35 -12.02
N ILE A 65 5.64 23.43 -12.76
CA ILE A 65 4.53 24.35 -12.57
C ILE A 65 3.48 24.06 -13.63
N LEU A 66 2.25 23.83 -13.21
CA LEU A 66 1.11 23.52 -14.07
C LEU A 66 -0.01 24.52 -13.82
N GLN A 67 -0.67 24.94 -14.89
CA GLN A 67 -1.93 25.67 -14.82
C GLN A 67 -3.10 24.69 -14.89
N LEU A 68 -4.11 24.91 -14.04
CA LEU A 68 -5.39 24.23 -14.12
C LEU A 68 -6.29 25.01 -15.07
N LYS A 69 -6.41 24.53 -16.30
CA LYS A 69 -7.29 25.16 -17.30
C LYS A 69 -8.69 24.55 -17.22
N PRO A 70 -9.73 25.35 -16.91
CA PRO A 70 -11.09 24.83 -16.81
C PRO A 70 -11.58 24.38 -18.18
N ILE A 71 -12.28 23.24 -18.22
CA ILE A 71 -13.03 22.80 -19.39
C ILE A 71 -14.44 23.41 -19.25
N GLY A 72 -14.66 24.54 -19.91
CA GLY A 72 -15.87 25.36 -19.77
C GLY A 72 -15.66 26.52 -18.78
N GLU A 73 -16.70 26.88 -18.04
CA GLU A 73 -16.63 27.94 -17.02
C GLU A 73 -15.91 27.45 -15.75
N GLY A 74 -15.01 28.27 -15.22
CA GLY A 74 -14.29 27.99 -13.99
C GLY A 74 -13.12 28.92 -13.72
N PRO A 75 -12.41 28.74 -12.59
CA PRO A 75 -11.26 29.56 -12.27
C PRO A 75 -10.10 29.26 -13.21
N THR A 76 -9.46 30.30 -13.73
CA THR A 76 -8.32 30.21 -14.66
C THR A 76 -6.98 30.55 -13.99
N ASP A 77 -7.02 30.99 -12.74
CA ASP A 77 -5.92 31.53 -11.95
C ASP A 77 -5.40 30.56 -10.87
N VAL A 78 -5.63 29.25 -11.06
CA VAL A 78 -5.16 28.20 -10.15
C VAL A 78 -3.93 27.52 -10.73
N LEU A 79 -2.86 27.49 -9.93
CA LEU A 79 -1.63 26.78 -10.25
C LEU A 79 -1.49 25.53 -9.38
N LEU A 80 -0.79 24.54 -9.92
CA LEU A 80 -0.37 23.33 -9.25
C LEU A 80 1.13 23.18 -9.45
N GLU A 81 1.89 23.11 -8.37
CA GLU A 81 3.28 22.69 -8.45
C GLU A 81 3.40 21.20 -8.13
N VAL A 82 4.19 20.49 -8.93
CA VAL A 82 4.54 19.10 -8.66
C VAL A 82 6.01 19.01 -8.28
N HIS A 83 6.24 18.75 -7.01
CA HIS A 83 7.54 18.69 -6.37
C HIS A 83 8.08 17.26 -6.43
N CYS A 84 9.13 17.01 -7.22
CA CYS A 84 9.66 15.68 -7.47
C CYS A 84 11.05 15.49 -6.82
N GLY A 85 11.08 14.80 -5.68
CA GLY A 85 12.29 14.44 -4.94
C GLY A 85 12.74 13.00 -5.19
N SER A 86 13.79 12.56 -4.47
CA SER A 86 14.36 11.21 -4.58
C SER A 86 13.45 10.11 -4.00
N LYS A 87 12.76 10.39 -2.90
CA LYS A 87 11.82 9.44 -2.26
C LYS A 87 10.38 9.95 -2.20
N ARG A 88 10.17 11.25 -2.39
CA ARG A 88 8.86 11.89 -2.23
C ARG A 88 8.44 12.68 -3.46
N ILE A 89 7.15 12.66 -3.76
CA ILE A 89 6.46 13.56 -4.68
C ILE A 89 5.34 14.29 -3.96
N ALA A 90 5.09 15.56 -4.26
CA ALA A 90 3.97 16.32 -3.72
C ALA A 90 3.30 17.18 -4.80
N LEU A 91 1.97 17.11 -4.87
CA LEU A 91 1.12 17.91 -5.75
C LEU A 91 0.51 19.03 -4.92
N ARG A 92 1.05 20.24 -5.06
CA ARG A 92 0.77 21.40 -4.22
C ARG A 92 -0.09 22.43 -4.95
N LEU A 93 -1.27 22.72 -4.43
CA LEU A 93 -2.21 23.66 -5.02
C LEU A 93 -1.96 25.09 -4.53
N TYR A 94 -2.12 26.05 -5.43
CA TYR A 94 -2.09 27.49 -5.16
C TYR A 94 -3.46 28.12 -5.48
N PRO A 95 -4.47 27.87 -4.64
CA PRO A 95 -5.81 28.42 -4.83
C PRO A 95 -5.84 29.92 -4.50
N ARG A 96 -6.48 30.72 -5.36
CA ARG A 96 -6.71 32.16 -5.12
C ARG A 96 -8.00 32.45 -4.36
N LYS A 97 -8.96 31.53 -4.41
CA LYS A 97 -10.27 31.62 -3.77
C LYS A 97 -10.64 30.28 -3.12
N PRO A 98 -11.55 30.27 -2.14
CA PRO A 98 -12.07 29.03 -1.58
C PRO A 98 -12.70 28.15 -2.66
N PHE A 99 -12.21 26.91 -2.80
CA PHE A 99 -12.68 25.97 -3.80
C PHE A 99 -12.45 24.54 -3.28
N THR A 100 -13.34 23.60 -3.61
CA THR A 100 -13.08 22.19 -3.31
C THR A 100 -12.40 21.55 -4.51
N PHE A 101 -11.24 20.95 -4.33
CA PHE A 101 -10.53 20.21 -5.37
C PHE A 101 -10.58 18.72 -5.09
N ARG A 102 -10.70 17.93 -6.15
CA ARG A 102 -10.70 16.47 -6.12
C ARG A 102 -9.70 15.98 -7.15
N ILE A 103 -8.81 15.10 -6.74
CA ILE A 103 -7.89 14.41 -7.65
C ILE A 103 -8.17 12.92 -7.64
N ARG A 104 -8.18 12.30 -8.81
CA ARG A 104 -8.44 10.86 -8.96
C ARG A 104 -7.54 10.24 -10.02
N GLY A 105 -7.12 9.00 -9.80
CA GLY A 105 -6.39 8.19 -10.77
C GLY A 105 -6.18 6.77 -10.25
N ASN A 106 -5.29 6.04 -10.91
CA ASN A 106 -4.93 4.67 -10.51
C ASN A 106 -3.53 4.65 -9.90
N ALA A 107 -3.30 3.74 -8.96
CA ALA A 107 -2.00 3.45 -8.39
C ALA A 107 -1.59 2.02 -8.72
N TYR A 108 -0.32 1.84 -9.05
CA TYR A 108 0.32 0.56 -9.32
C TYR A 108 1.58 0.46 -8.48
N TRP A 109 1.78 -0.70 -7.85
CA TRP A 109 2.93 -0.90 -6.97
C TRP A 109 3.30 -2.38 -6.89
N GLY A 110 4.49 -2.76 -7.34
CA GLY A 110 4.95 -4.15 -7.23
C GLY A 110 4.11 -5.18 -8.01
N LYS A 111 4.46 -6.46 -7.84
CA LYS A 111 3.79 -7.60 -8.49
C LYS A 111 2.58 -8.10 -7.71
N GLU A 112 2.65 -8.05 -6.38
CA GLU A 112 1.62 -8.53 -5.46
C GLU A 112 1.45 -7.53 -4.31
N PRO A 113 0.82 -6.38 -4.59
CA PRO A 113 0.68 -5.32 -3.59
C PRO A 113 -0.40 -5.61 -2.54
N TYR A 114 -0.15 -5.14 -1.32
CA TYR A 114 -1.13 -5.12 -0.25
C TYR A 114 -1.53 -3.70 0.10
N LEU A 115 -2.82 -3.40 0.06
CA LEU A 115 -3.35 -2.17 0.65
C LEU A 115 -3.28 -2.30 2.17
N CYS A 116 -2.59 -1.36 2.82
CA CYS A 116 -2.32 -1.41 4.25
C CYS A 116 -2.25 -0.01 4.87
N ARG A 117 -1.97 0.01 6.16
CA ARG A 117 -1.51 1.18 6.91
C ARG A 117 -0.25 0.77 7.65
N ILE A 118 0.76 1.62 7.65
CA ILE A 118 2.05 1.33 8.30
C ILE A 118 2.20 2.04 9.65
N GLU A 119 1.26 2.93 9.98
CA GLU A 119 1.21 3.66 11.25
C GLU A 119 -0.20 3.60 11.84
N PRO A 120 -0.35 3.32 13.15
CA PRO A 120 -1.66 3.29 13.79
C PRO A 120 -2.33 4.67 13.91
N ARG A 121 -1.53 5.73 14.02
CA ARG A 121 -1.96 7.12 14.30
C ARG A 121 -3.02 7.17 15.41
N ARG A 122 -4.17 7.79 15.17
CA ARG A 122 -5.27 7.94 16.14
C ARG A 122 -6.00 6.63 16.49
N HIS A 123 -5.68 5.53 15.82
CA HIS A 123 -6.37 4.24 15.93
C HIS A 123 -5.39 3.12 16.30
N GLU A 124 -4.62 3.32 17.36
CA GLU A 124 -3.65 2.37 17.91
C GLU A 124 -4.29 1.08 18.45
N ASN A 125 -5.52 1.17 18.96
CA ASN A 125 -6.25 0.02 19.52
C ASN A 125 -7.03 -0.78 18.46
N VAL A 126 -6.80 -0.52 17.16
CA VAL A 126 -7.48 -1.22 16.06
C VAL A 126 -6.47 -2.15 15.38
N ILE A 127 -6.83 -3.41 15.17
CA ILE A 127 -6.07 -4.32 14.31
C ILE A 127 -6.91 -4.58 13.06
N GLN A 128 -6.30 -4.42 11.89
CA GLN A 128 -6.97 -4.67 10.61
C GLN A 128 -6.55 -6.03 10.08
N ALA A 129 -7.51 -6.92 9.90
CA ALA A 129 -7.33 -8.21 9.23
C ALA A 129 -8.24 -8.26 8.00
N ALA A 130 -7.78 -8.92 6.95
CA ALA A 130 -8.48 -9.01 5.68
C ALA A 130 -8.18 -10.34 4.99
N LEU A 131 -9.21 -10.94 4.40
CA LEU A 131 -9.07 -12.05 3.46
C LEU A 131 -9.51 -11.56 2.08
N GLY A 132 -8.57 -11.45 1.14
CA GLY A 132 -8.81 -10.90 -0.20
C GLY A 132 -8.67 -9.36 -0.27
N PRO A 133 -9.19 -8.73 -1.34
CA PRO A 133 -9.09 -7.29 -1.55
C PRO A 133 -9.94 -6.53 -0.51
N ALA A 134 -9.34 -6.13 0.61
CA ALA A 134 -10.00 -5.27 1.59
C ALA A 134 -9.70 -3.80 1.33
N ASP A 135 -10.70 -2.95 1.54
CA ASP A 135 -10.55 -1.50 1.64
C ASP A 135 -10.92 -1.01 3.05
N SER A 136 -10.14 -0.06 3.54
CA SER A 136 -10.37 0.58 4.83
C SER A 136 -10.04 2.07 4.67
N LEU A 137 -10.83 2.92 5.31
CA LEU A 137 -10.56 4.36 5.36
C LEU A 137 -9.27 4.69 6.12
N LEU A 138 -8.71 3.72 6.84
CA LEU A 138 -7.44 3.83 7.56
C LEU A 138 -6.23 3.52 6.68
N CYS A 139 -6.43 2.89 5.52
CA CYS A 139 -5.34 2.54 4.61
C CYS A 139 -4.84 3.77 3.86
N ASP A 140 -3.54 4.03 3.99
CA ASP A 140 -2.83 5.11 3.31
C ASP A 140 -1.58 4.62 2.57
N SER A 141 -1.34 3.30 2.55
CA SER A 141 -0.09 2.72 2.09
C SER A 141 -0.32 1.47 1.23
N ILE A 142 0.56 1.23 0.26
CA ILE A 142 0.58 0.01 -0.56
C ILE A 142 1.95 -0.65 -0.40
N PHE A 143 1.99 -1.89 0.08
CA PHE A 143 3.23 -2.63 0.33
C PHE A 143 3.53 -3.63 -0.80
N ASP A 144 4.73 -3.58 -1.35
CA ASP A 144 5.28 -4.55 -2.30
C ASP A 144 6.21 -5.51 -1.57
N LYS A 145 5.68 -6.68 -1.17
CA LYS A 145 6.44 -7.68 -0.41
C LYS A 145 7.67 -8.20 -1.13
N TRP A 146 7.66 -8.19 -2.46
CA TRP A 146 8.72 -8.82 -3.26
C TRP A 146 10.00 -8.00 -3.28
N ASN A 147 9.86 -6.68 -3.15
CA ASN A 147 10.98 -5.74 -3.16
C ASN A 147 11.16 -5.02 -1.82
N ASP A 148 10.42 -5.44 -0.79
CA ASP A 148 10.42 -4.85 0.55
C ASP A 148 10.28 -3.31 0.54
N ARG A 149 9.20 -2.81 -0.06
CA ARG A 149 9.02 -1.35 -0.21
C ARG A 149 7.56 -0.93 -0.10
N VAL A 150 7.35 0.24 0.47
CA VAL A 150 6.04 0.84 0.70
C VAL A 150 5.89 2.10 -0.15
N LEU A 151 4.75 2.22 -0.83
CA LEU A 151 4.24 3.50 -1.32
C LEU A 151 3.24 4.04 -0.30
N ARG A 152 3.61 5.10 0.42
CA ARG A 152 2.72 5.83 1.31
C ARG A 152 2.12 7.02 0.57
N LEU A 153 0.80 7.14 0.58
CA LEU A 153 0.06 8.27 0.03
C LEU A 153 -0.53 9.11 1.16
N SER A 154 -0.61 10.42 0.95
CA SER A 154 -1.24 11.34 1.91
C SER A 154 -1.93 12.50 1.19
N SER A 155 -2.87 13.14 1.88
CA SER A 155 -3.53 14.37 1.47
C SER A 155 -3.68 15.25 2.69
N TRP A 156 -3.63 16.58 2.51
CA TRP A 156 -4.06 17.52 3.55
C TRP A 156 -5.56 17.43 3.86
N GLY A 157 -6.36 16.98 2.89
CA GLY A 157 -7.78 16.73 3.05
C GLY A 157 -8.08 15.26 3.33
N SER A 158 -9.09 14.72 2.63
CA SER A 158 -9.41 13.30 2.69
C SER A 158 -8.65 12.51 1.62
N LEU A 159 -8.29 11.27 1.95
CA LEU A 159 -7.69 10.30 1.04
C LEU A 159 -8.51 9.01 1.09
N ARG A 160 -8.75 8.39 -0.06
CA ARG A 160 -9.33 7.05 -0.18
C ARG A 160 -8.56 6.27 -1.25
N ILE A 161 -8.16 5.06 -0.89
CA ILE A 161 -7.51 4.10 -1.77
C ILE A 161 -8.37 2.85 -1.78
N ARG A 162 -8.76 2.37 -2.96
CA ARG A 162 -9.60 1.19 -3.11
C ARG A 162 -9.00 0.20 -4.10
N PRO A 163 -8.97 -1.11 -3.81
CA PRO A 163 -8.55 -2.09 -4.79
C PRO A 163 -9.46 -2.05 -6.02
N ALA A 164 -8.86 -2.23 -7.20
CA ALA A 164 -9.58 -2.49 -8.43
C ALA A 164 -9.99 -3.97 -8.49
N ALA A 165 -10.80 -4.33 -9.50
CA ALA A 165 -11.29 -5.68 -9.67
C ALA A 165 -10.17 -6.72 -9.96
N ASP A 166 -9.01 -6.26 -10.43
CA ASP A 166 -7.83 -7.10 -10.67
C ASP A 166 -7.09 -7.52 -9.39
N GLY A 167 -7.45 -6.93 -8.23
CA GLY A 167 -6.80 -7.15 -6.94
C GLY A 167 -5.34 -6.68 -6.87
N ARG A 168 -4.84 -5.95 -7.88
CA ARG A 168 -3.42 -5.55 -8.01
C ARG A 168 -3.22 -4.07 -8.24
N SER A 169 -4.22 -3.38 -8.78
CA SER A 169 -4.21 -1.92 -8.93
C SER A 169 -5.19 -1.27 -7.95
N PHE A 170 -5.00 0.03 -7.72
CA PHE A 170 -5.79 0.76 -6.73
C PHE A 170 -6.33 2.06 -7.29
N ARG A 171 -7.62 2.33 -7.10
CA ARG A 171 -8.23 3.63 -7.38
C ARG A 171 -7.93 4.57 -6.22
N VAL A 172 -7.20 5.65 -6.52
CA VAL A 172 -6.86 6.71 -5.56
C VAL A 172 -7.79 7.89 -5.79
N LYS A 173 -8.38 8.39 -4.70
CA LYS A 173 -9.14 9.66 -4.68
C LYS A 173 -8.69 10.47 -3.48
N ALA A 174 -8.29 11.71 -3.72
CA ALA A 174 -8.11 12.70 -2.66
C ALA A 174 -8.99 13.93 -2.90
N GLU A 175 -9.40 14.57 -1.82
CA GLU A 175 -10.31 15.71 -1.85
C GLU A 175 -9.96 16.70 -0.75
N ILE A 176 -9.89 17.98 -1.11
CA ILE A 176 -9.58 19.06 -0.19
C ILE A 176 -10.45 20.28 -0.46
N SER A 177 -10.95 20.91 0.62
CA SER A 177 -11.57 22.23 0.56
C SER A 177 -10.53 23.27 0.94
N THR A 178 -10.23 24.18 0.02
CA THR A 178 -9.20 25.20 0.24
C THR A 178 -9.79 26.47 0.86
N GLN A 179 -8.93 27.24 1.53
CA GLN A 179 -9.23 28.59 2.02
C GLN A 179 -8.19 29.56 1.43
N PHE A 180 -8.44 30.86 1.53
CA PHE A 180 -7.46 31.85 1.12
C PHE A 180 -6.20 31.76 2.00
N GLY A 181 -5.02 31.84 1.39
CA GLY A 181 -3.74 31.88 2.11
C GLY A 181 -3.17 30.52 2.53
N VAL A 182 -3.84 29.40 2.21
CA VAL A 182 -3.26 28.06 2.40
C VAL A 182 -2.74 27.48 1.09
N ILE A 183 -1.61 26.76 1.18
CA ILE A 183 -0.93 26.13 0.04
C ILE A 183 -0.85 24.62 0.31
N PRO A 184 -1.96 23.87 0.11
CA PRO A 184 -2.02 22.49 0.52
C PRO A 184 -1.46 21.52 -0.51
N ASP A 185 -0.92 20.40 -0.03
CA ASP A 185 -0.63 19.25 -0.87
C ASP A 185 -1.93 18.44 -1.04
N ILE A 186 -2.56 18.48 -2.23
CA ILE A 186 -3.78 17.70 -2.50
C ILE A 186 -3.49 16.20 -2.50
N LEU A 187 -2.30 15.81 -2.96
CA LEU A 187 -1.82 14.44 -2.93
C LEU A 187 -0.29 14.47 -2.81
N ALA A 188 0.26 13.65 -1.93
CA ALA A 188 1.68 13.38 -1.84
C ALA A 188 1.92 11.87 -1.80
N GLY A 189 3.04 11.45 -2.37
CA GLY A 189 3.50 10.05 -2.37
C GLY A 189 4.92 9.96 -1.85
N GLU A 190 5.20 8.94 -1.05
CA GLU A 190 6.51 8.65 -0.49
C GLU A 190 6.84 7.17 -0.67
N VAL A 191 8.08 6.89 -1.07
CA VAL A 191 8.63 5.54 -1.16
C VAL A 191 9.54 5.29 0.03
N ILE A 192 9.21 4.25 0.79
CA ILE A 192 10.03 3.72 1.88
C ILE A 192 10.58 2.39 1.39
N GLU A 193 11.90 2.33 1.19
CA GLU A 193 12.62 1.12 0.77
C GLU A 193 13.03 0.32 2.02
N HIS A 194 13.23 -0.99 1.87
CA HIS A 194 13.64 -1.89 2.94
C HIS A 194 12.76 -1.81 4.19
N TYR A 195 11.44 -1.69 4.01
CA TYR A 195 10.51 -1.40 5.10
C TYR A 195 10.53 -2.48 6.19
N ILE A 196 10.36 -3.75 5.85
CA ILE A 196 10.39 -4.84 6.83
C ILE A 196 11.80 -5.05 7.36
N ALA A 197 12.81 -5.04 6.48
CA ALA A 197 14.18 -5.34 6.86
C ALA A 197 14.78 -4.29 7.82
N GLU A 198 14.57 -3.00 7.54
CA GLU A 198 15.17 -1.89 8.30
C GLU A 198 14.20 -1.25 9.31
N HIS A 199 12.92 -1.07 8.95
CA HIS A 199 11.97 -0.37 9.83
C HIS A 199 11.25 -1.28 10.82
N LEU A 200 11.17 -2.60 10.54
CA LEU A 200 10.63 -3.60 11.47
C LEU A 200 11.72 -4.54 12.04
N SER A 201 13.00 -4.25 11.79
CA SER A 201 14.15 -4.99 12.32
C SER A 201 14.15 -6.49 11.98
N MET A 202 13.73 -6.84 10.77
CA MET A 202 13.74 -8.22 10.25
C MET A 202 14.76 -8.38 9.11
N PRO A 203 16.07 -8.38 9.39
CA PRO A 203 17.12 -8.24 8.36
C PRO A 203 17.18 -9.40 7.34
N HIS A 204 16.57 -10.55 7.66
CA HIS A 204 16.48 -11.71 6.79
C HIS A 204 15.10 -11.86 6.14
N TYR A 205 14.35 -10.76 6.02
CA TYR A 205 13.04 -10.77 5.40
C TYR A 205 13.11 -11.37 4.00
N LYS A 206 12.35 -12.44 3.81
CA LYS A 206 12.10 -13.06 2.52
C LYS A 206 10.59 -13.26 2.40
N PRO A 207 9.94 -12.66 1.38
CA PRO A 207 8.52 -12.87 1.19
C PRO A 207 8.23 -14.35 0.97
N TYR A 208 7.14 -14.83 1.57
CA TYR A 208 6.70 -16.20 1.38
C TYR A 208 6.12 -16.37 -0.04
N ASP A 209 6.65 -17.34 -0.77
CA ASP A 209 6.21 -17.69 -2.12
C ASP A 209 5.14 -18.78 -2.06
N LEU A 210 3.92 -18.42 -2.45
CA LEU A 210 2.77 -19.33 -2.47
C LEU A 210 2.78 -20.31 -3.65
N ASN A 211 3.74 -20.22 -4.58
CA ASN A 211 3.81 -21.14 -5.73
C ASN A 211 3.97 -22.62 -5.30
N ASN A 212 4.67 -22.88 -4.20
CA ASN A 212 4.89 -24.24 -3.69
C ASN A 212 3.82 -24.68 -2.66
N HIS A 213 3.23 -23.71 -1.96
CA HIS A 213 2.23 -23.94 -0.91
C HIS A 213 1.08 -22.93 -1.06
N PRO A 214 0.19 -23.14 -2.04
CA PRO A 214 -0.84 -22.17 -2.41
C PRO A 214 -1.94 -22.02 -1.36
N HIS A 215 -2.05 -22.97 -0.44
CA HIS A 215 -3.04 -22.99 0.62
C HIS A 215 -2.35 -23.01 1.99
N PRO A 216 -2.86 -22.25 2.97
CA PRO A 216 -2.45 -22.45 4.35
C PRO A 216 -2.64 -23.91 4.76
N PRO A 217 -1.71 -24.51 5.52
CA PRO A 217 -1.90 -25.88 6.02
C PRO A 217 -3.13 -25.91 6.93
N ALA A 218 -4.04 -26.84 6.65
CA ALA A 218 -5.20 -27.12 7.48
C ALA A 218 -5.06 -28.53 8.05
N GLY A 219 -5.13 -28.63 9.37
CA GLY A 219 -4.85 -29.88 10.06
C GLY A 219 -5.13 -29.83 11.55
N TRP A 220 -4.67 -30.86 12.23
CA TRP A 220 -4.77 -31.03 13.67
C TRP A 220 -3.39 -30.90 14.31
N CYS A 221 -3.33 -30.30 15.49
CA CYS A 221 -2.12 -30.21 16.31
C CYS A 221 -2.40 -30.79 17.70
N SER A 222 -1.55 -31.71 18.17
CA SER A 222 -1.74 -32.41 19.45
C SER A 222 -1.76 -31.49 20.67
N TRP A 223 -1.03 -30.36 20.61
CA TRP A 223 -0.77 -29.50 21.76
C TRP A 223 -2.03 -28.95 22.43
N TYR A 224 -3.00 -28.47 21.64
CA TYR A 224 -4.14 -27.71 22.16
C TYR A 224 -5.08 -28.53 23.05
N TYR A 225 -5.05 -29.86 22.95
CA TYR A 225 -5.85 -30.75 23.80
C TYR A 225 -4.98 -31.62 24.71
N TYR A 226 -3.96 -32.27 24.16
CA TYR A 226 -3.19 -33.27 24.90
C TYR A 226 -1.95 -32.69 25.60
N GLY A 227 -1.41 -31.57 25.10
CA GLY A 227 -0.12 -31.04 25.55
C GLY A 227 0.95 -32.14 25.60
N LYS A 228 1.70 -32.18 26.70
CA LYS A 228 2.76 -33.18 26.93
C LYS A 228 2.26 -34.60 27.23
N GLU A 229 0.97 -34.79 27.42
CA GLU A 229 0.38 -36.09 27.78
C GLU A 229 -0.10 -36.89 26.56
N ILE A 230 0.23 -36.42 25.34
CA ILE A 230 -0.05 -37.15 24.11
C ILE A 230 0.63 -38.53 24.10
N THR A 231 -0.04 -39.53 23.54
CA THR A 231 0.49 -40.88 23.32
C THR A 231 0.38 -41.28 21.83
N GLU A 232 1.10 -42.31 21.40
CA GLU A 232 0.95 -42.87 20.05
C GLU A 232 -0.50 -43.27 19.77
N LYS A 233 -1.16 -43.91 20.74
CA LYS A 233 -2.56 -44.31 20.62
C LYS A 233 -3.49 -43.13 20.34
N ASP A 234 -3.25 -41.99 20.99
CA ASP A 234 -4.04 -40.78 20.77
C ASP A 234 -3.80 -40.23 19.36
N VAL A 235 -2.55 -40.21 18.89
CA VAL A 235 -2.20 -39.75 17.53
C VAL A 235 -2.88 -40.62 16.48
N VAL A 236 -2.80 -41.95 16.61
CA VAL A 236 -3.44 -42.89 15.68
C VAL A 236 -4.96 -42.71 15.66
N ALA A 237 -5.60 -42.66 16.84
CA ALA A 237 -7.05 -42.51 16.92
C ALA A 237 -7.56 -41.19 16.31
N ASN A 238 -6.85 -40.07 16.54
CA ASN A 238 -7.20 -38.79 15.91
C ASN A 238 -6.96 -38.83 14.39
N THR A 239 -5.88 -39.47 13.95
CA THR A 239 -5.56 -39.60 12.52
C THR A 239 -6.63 -40.38 11.77
N ASP A 240 -7.05 -41.53 12.30
CA ASP A 240 -8.11 -42.36 11.70
C ASP A 240 -9.42 -41.58 11.62
N TRP A 241 -9.81 -40.91 12.70
CA TRP A 241 -11.03 -40.11 12.71
C TRP A 241 -10.98 -38.94 11.73
N ILE A 242 -9.86 -38.21 11.63
CA ILE A 242 -9.68 -37.12 10.65
C ILE A 242 -9.77 -37.67 9.22
N ALA A 243 -9.14 -38.81 8.95
CA ALA A 243 -9.17 -39.44 7.63
C ALA A 243 -10.59 -39.81 7.19
N GLU A 244 -11.41 -40.31 8.12
CA GLU A 244 -12.81 -40.69 7.87
C GLU A 244 -13.75 -39.49 7.74
N ASN A 245 -13.53 -38.43 8.53
CA ASN A 245 -14.53 -37.39 8.74
C ASN A 245 -14.17 -36.02 8.15
N LEU A 246 -12.89 -35.63 8.18
CA LEU A 246 -12.46 -34.25 7.89
C LEU A 246 -11.54 -34.11 6.68
N LYS A 247 -10.91 -35.19 6.23
CA LYS A 247 -10.07 -35.19 5.02
C LYS A 247 -10.82 -34.70 3.77
N PRO A 248 -12.10 -35.10 3.52
CA PRO A 248 -12.87 -34.55 2.39
C PRO A 248 -13.11 -33.03 2.46
N PHE A 249 -12.94 -32.42 3.63
CA PHE A 249 -13.09 -30.99 3.87
C PHE A 249 -11.75 -30.25 3.94
N GLY A 250 -10.63 -30.91 3.66
CA GLY A 250 -9.30 -30.30 3.53
C GLY A 250 -8.43 -30.33 4.79
N LEU A 251 -8.80 -31.07 5.85
CA LEU A 251 -7.85 -31.37 6.94
C LEU A 251 -6.92 -32.51 6.51
N GLU A 252 -5.72 -32.16 6.09
CA GLU A 252 -4.77 -33.10 5.48
C GLU A 252 -3.52 -33.36 6.35
N TYR A 253 -3.27 -32.51 7.35
CA TYR A 253 -2.07 -32.58 8.19
C TYR A 253 -2.41 -33.01 9.62
N VAL A 254 -1.57 -33.89 10.18
CA VAL A 254 -1.53 -34.27 11.59
C VAL A 254 -0.17 -33.85 12.13
N GLN A 255 -0.14 -32.81 12.95
CA GLN A 255 1.06 -32.31 13.62
C GLN A 255 1.11 -32.87 15.05
N VAL A 256 2.15 -33.65 15.32
CA VAL A 256 2.53 -34.00 16.69
C VAL A 256 3.45 -32.88 17.20
N ASP A 257 2.98 -32.17 18.23
CA ASP A 257 3.74 -31.14 18.94
C ASP A 257 4.54 -31.75 20.11
N ASP A 258 5.00 -30.94 21.06
CA ASP A 258 5.78 -31.38 22.22
C ASP A 258 5.06 -32.44 23.07
N GLY A 259 5.80 -33.42 23.60
CA GLY A 259 5.29 -34.53 24.42
C GLY A 259 5.68 -35.93 23.93
N TYR A 260 6.18 -36.07 22.70
CA TYR A 260 6.67 -37.35 22.16
C TYR A 260 8.12 -37.67 22.54
N GLN A 261 8.88 -36.65 22.89
CA GLN A 261 10.33 -36.71 23.09
C GLN A 261 10.69 -37.44 24.40
N GLY A 262 11.81 -38.17 24.38
CA GLY A 262 12.50 -38.74 25.53
C GLY A 262 13.47 -37.74 26.18
N GLU A 263 14.68 -38.19 26.53
CA GLU A 263 15.72 -37.29 27.08
C GLU A 263 16.18 -36.22 26.07
N THR A 264 16.11 -36.53 24.77
CA THR A 264 16.41 -35.60 23.68
C THR A 264 15.26 -35.56 22.68
N TRP A 265 15.22 -34.51 21.84
CA TRP A 265 14.24 -34.41 20.74
C TRP A 265 14.46 -35.41 19.60
N LEU A 266 15.53 -36.20 19.66
CA LEU A 266 15.83 -37.27 18.68
C LEU A 266 15.29 -38.63 19.12
N ASP A 267 14.90 -38.78 20.39
CA ASP A 267 14.43 -40.03 20.96
C ASP A 267 12.94 -39.95 21.32
N TRP A 268 12.23 -41.06 21.18
CA TRP A 268 10.83 -41.19 21.61
C TRP A 268 10.77 -41.63 23.07
N ASN A 269 9.80 -41.14 23.84
CA ASN A 269 9.52 -41.66 25.18
C ASN A 269 8.65 -42.91 25.14
N GLU A 270 8.48 -43.60 26.27
CA GLU A 270 7.75 -44.89 26.36
C GLU A 270 6.27 -44.85 25.95
N ARG A 271 5.69 -43.67 25.72
CA ARG A 271 4.31 -43.50 25.24
C ARG A 271 4.21 -43.50 23.70
N PHE A 272 5.35 -43.54 23.02
CA PHE A 272 5.54 -43.57 21.56
C PHE A 272 6.53 -44.65 21.13
#